data_AF-A0A228II73-F1
#
_entry.id   AF-A0A228II73-F1
#
_cell.length_a   1.000
_cell.length_b   1.000
_cell.length_c   1.000
_cell.angle_alpha   90.00
_cell.angle_beta   90.00
_cell.angle_gamma   90.00
#
_symmetry.space_group_name_H-M   'P 1'
#
loop_
_entity.id
_entity.type
_entity.pdbx_description
1 polymer ?
#
loop_
_entity_poly.entity_id
_entity_poly.type
_entity_poly.pdbx_seq_one_letter_code
_entity_poly.pdbx_strand_id
1 'polypeptide(L)'
;MIHMREGMQCYNSLVELVENIPLLPGKDWIYANLDSWKNDPEGSRFFHIPWEYIQSLDDDGIYLDDEGMEMPRTVESYDLRCWMLVNQLGYILKNKIGSGGGVKWFVDEVNYYRENDRFRS
;
A
#
# COMPACT_ATOMS: atom_id res chain seq x y z
N MET A 1 8.34 3.33 25.99
CA MET A 1 7.78 2.94 24.67
C MET A 1 8.96 2.61 23.78
N ILE A 2 9.15 1.32 23.46
CA ILE A 2 10.14 0.92 22.46
C ILE A 2 9.49 1.28 21.12
N HIS A 3 10.02 2.26 20.40
CA HIS A 3 9.77 2.35 18.97
C HIS A 3 10.42 1.11 18.36
N MET A 4 9.63 0.06 18.14
CA MET A 4 10.06 -0.97 17.20
C MET A 4 10.24 -0.24 15.87
N ARG A 5 11.48 -0.20 15.35
CA ARG A 5 11.69 0.23 13.97
C ARG A 5 10.96 -0.79 13.12
N GLU A 6 9.77 -0.45 12.64
CA GLU A 6 9.06 -1.29 11.70
C GLU A 6 9.89 -1.30 10.42
N GLY A 7 10.44 -2.47 10.08
CA GLY A 7 11.06 -2.69 8.78
C GLY A 7 9.98 -2.75 7.70
N MET A 8 10.39 -2.56 6.45
CA MET A 8 9.52 -2.74 5.29
C MET A 8 8.74 -4.07 5.37
N GLN A 9 7.44 -4.01 5.07
CA GLN A 9 6.57 -5.17 4.94
C GLN A 9 6.19 -5.38 3.47
N CYS A 10 6.11 -6.63 3.06
CA CYS A 10 5.66 -7.04 1.73
C CYS A 10 4.47 -7.99 1.88
N TYR A 11 3.40 -7.72 1.16
CA TYR A 11 2.20 -8.54 1.09
C TYR A 11 2.10 -9.11 -0.33
N ASN A 12 1.98 -10.43 -0.44
CA ASN A 12 1.99 -11.15 -1.71
C ASN A 12 0.60 -11.29 -2.34
N SER A 13 -0.44 -10.77 -1.68
CA SER A 13 -1.81 -10.73 -2.19
C SER A 13 -2.62 -9.60 -1.54
N LEU A 14 -3.75 -9.28 -2.16
CA LEU A 14 -4.69 -8.30 -1.62
C LEU A 14 -5.30 -8.76 -0.29
N VAL A 15 -5.56 -10.05 -0.14
CA VAL A 15 -6.10 -10.62 1.11
C VAL A 15 -5.11 -10.40 2.26
N GLU A 16 -3.84 -10.71 2.02
CA GLU A 16 -2.78 -10.55 3.01
C GLU A 16 -2.63 -9.08 3.44
N LEU A 17 -2.68 -8.13 2.49
CA LEU A 17 -2.70 -6.71 2.82
C LEU A 17 -3.92 -6.34 3.67
N VAL A 18 -5.11 -6.78 3.25
CA VAL A 18 -6.39 -6.45 3.93
C VAL A 18 -6.42 -6.89 5.39
N GLU A 19 -5.88 -8.07 5.69
CA GLU A 19 -5.78 -8.58 7.06
C GLU A 19 -4.84 -7.76 7.93
N ASN A 20 -3.85 -7.09 7.32
CA ASN A 20 -2.82 -6.32 8.04
C ASN A 20 -3.08 -4.81 8.11
N ILE A 21 -3.96 -4.24 7.27
CA ILE A 21 -4.28 -2.79 7.29
C ILE A 21 -4.56 -2.24 8.71
N PRO A 22 -5.32 -2.92 9.60
CA PRO A 22 -5.59 -2.40 10.95
C PRO A 22 -4.34 -2.24 11.84
N LEU A 23 -3.23 -2.87 11.49
CA LEU A 23 -1.96 -2.84 12.22
C LEU A 23 -1.02 -1.74 11.72
N LEU A 24 -1.31 -1.14 10.56
CA LEU A 24 -0.41 -0.20 9.89
C LEU A 24 -0.66 1.26 10.30
N PRO A 25 0.37 2.12 10.28
CA PRO A 25 0.21 3.54 10.56
C PRO A 25 -0.67 4.22 9.50
N GLY A 26 -1.77 4.85 9.92
CA GLY A 26 -2.77 5.39 8.99
C GLY A 26 -2.28 6.47 8.01
N LYS A 27 -1.16 7.14 8.32
CA LYS A 27 -0.59 8.19 7.46
C LYS A 27 0.41 7.67 6.42
N ASP A 28 0.73 6.38 6.47
CA ASP A 28 1.71 5.79 5.59
C ASP A 28 1.09 5.41 4.25
N TRP A 29 1.94 5.39 3.23
CA TRP A 29 1.60 4.91 1.90
C TRP A 29 1.80 3.40 1.80
N ILE A 30 0.87 2.76 1.10
CA ILE A 30 1.09 1.48 0.47
C ILE A 30 1.54 1.74 -0.96
N TYR A 31 2.54 0.99 -1.40
CA TYR A 31 3.10 1.03 -2.74
C TYR A 31 2.76 -0.26 -3.49
N ALA A 32 2.50 -0.13 -4.79
CA ALA A 32 2.22 -1.28 -5.66
C ALA A 32 2.62 -0.95 -7.10
N ASN A 33 2.86 -2.00 -7.89
CA ASN A 33 2.96 -1.88 -9.34
C ASN A 33 1.54 -1.69 -9.93
N LEU A 34 1.30 -0.57 -10.59
CA LEU A 34 -0.05 -0.21 -11.06
C LEU A 34 -0.52 -1.09 -12.24
N ASP A 35 0.39 -1.58 -13.06
CA ASP A 35 0.07 -2.50 -14.15
C ASP A 35 -0.34 -3.88 -13.59
N SER A 36 0.35 -4.34 -12.55
CA SER A 36 -0.01 -5.57 -11.83
C SER A 36 -1.38 -5.41 -11.18
N TRP A 37 -1.63 -4.29 -10.49
CA TRP A 37 -2.94 -3.99 -9.90
C TRP A 37 -4.05 -3.99 -10.94
N LYS A 38 -3.82 -3.39 -12.12
CA LYS A 38 -4.81 -3.31 -13.20
C LYS A 38 -5.14 -4.69 -13.81
N ASN A 39 -4.16 -5.57 -13.91
CA ASN A 39 -4.32 -6.88 -14.57
C ASN A 39 -4.78 -7.99 -13.61
N ASP A 40 -4.23 -8.02 -12.39
CA ASP A 40 -4.58 -9.00 -11.35
C ASP A 40 -4.54 -8.32 -9.96
N PRO A 41 -5.62 -7.62 -9.56
CA PRO A 41 -5.69 -6.95 -8.26
C PRO A 41 -5.50 -7.90 -7.07
N GLU A 42 -6.00 -9.14 -7.16
CA GLU A 42 -6.00 -10.09 -6.05
C GLU A 42 -4.61 -10.68 -5.82
N GLY A 43 -3.88 -10.99 -6.90
CA GLY A 43 -2.52 -11.51 -6.90
C GLY A 43 -1.42 -10.45 -6.89
N SER A 44 -1.78 -9.16 -6.85
CA SER A 44 -0.81 -8.07 -6.80
C SER A 44 0.01 -8.07 -5.50
N ARG A 45 1.26 -7.61 -5.59
CA ARG A 45 2.11 -7.37 -4.42
C ARG A 45 1.99 -5.95 -3.94
N PHE A 46 2.03 -5.80 -2.62
CA PHE A 46 1.92 -4.51 -1.93
C PHE A 46 3.07 -4.34 -0.96
N PHE A 47 3.58 -3.12 -0.84
CA PHE A 47 4.70 -2.80 0.03
C PHE A 47 4.29 -1.67 0.96
N HIS A 48 4.52 -1.88 2.26
CA HIS A 48 4.53 -0.80 3.24
C HIS A 48 5.99 -0.50 3.56
N ILE A 49 6.42 0.71 3.24
CA ILE A 49 7.81 1.15 3.39
C ILE A 49 7.81 2.37 4.32
N PRO A 50 8.05 2.18 5.62
CA PRO A 50 8.09 3.29 6.57
C PRO A 50 9.18 4.29 6.24
N TRP A 51 8.91 5.58 6.42
CA TRP A 51 9.93 6.62 6.23
C TRP A 51 11.16 6.40 7.12
N GLU A 52 10.94 6.02 8.38
CA GLU A 52 12.01 5.68 9.33
C GLU A 52 12.87 4.50 8.86
N TYR A 53 12.30 3.58 8.07
CA TYR A 53 13.07 2.49 7.47
C TYR A 53 13.99 3.02 6.38
N ILE A 54 13.47 3.87 5.48
CA ILE A 54 14.25 4.49 4.39
C ILE A 54 15.41 5.31 4.96
N GLN A 55 15.14 6.14 5.99
CA GLN A 55 16.16 6.96 6.66
C GLN A 55 17.22 6.15 7.43
N SER A 56 16.98 4.85 7.63
CA SER A 56 17.95 3.96 8.27
C SER A 56 18.89 3.26 7.29
N LEU A 57 18.66 3.40 5.98
CA LEU A 57 19.49 2.83 4.93
C LEU A 57 20.70 3.73 4.63
N ASP A 58 21.79 3.11 4.19
CA ASP A 58 22.93 3.83 3.60
C ASP A 58 22.56 4.36 2.20
N ASP A 59 23.26 5.38 1.73
CA ASP A 59 23.02 6.01 0.41
C ASP A 59 23.00 5.00 -0.74
N ASP A 60 23.89 4.00 -0.72
CA ASP A 60 23.96 2.93 -1.74
C ASP A 60 22.73 1.99 -1.73
N GLY A 61 22.01 1.96 -0.60
CA GLY A 61 20.79 1.21 -0.38
C GLY A 61 19.53 1.96 -0.79
N ILE A 62 19.64 3.20 -1.29
CA ILE A 62 18.53 4.05 -1.71
C ILE A 62 18.62 4.30 -3.22
N TYR A 63 17.48 4.35 -3.89
CA TYR A 63 17.34 4.89 -5.24
C TYR A 63 16.24 5.95 -5.25
N LEU A 64 16.23 6.80 -6.27
CA LEU A 64 15.12 7.72 -6.53
C LEU A 64 14.20 7.08 -7.56
N ASP A 65 12.92 6.95 -7.24
CA ASP A 65 11.93 6.52 -8.21
C ASP A 65 11.61 7.61 -9.25
N ASP A 66 10.71 7.33 -10.19
CA ASP A 66 10.35 8.31 -11.23
C ASP A 66 9.57 9.53 -10.70
N GLU A 67 9.10 9.47 -9.44
CA GLU A 67 8.47 10.59 -8.74
C GLU A 67 9.52 11.42 -7.96
N GLY A 68 10.80 11.02 -8.01
CA GLY A 68 11.89 11.64 -7.27
C GLY A 68 11.87 11.31 -5.77
N MET A 69 11.17 10.25 -5.37
CA MET A 69 11.06 9.81 -3.99
C MET A 69 12.16 8.80 -3.65
N GLU A 70 12.76 8.95 -2.46
CA GLU A 70 13.72 7.99 -1.93
C GLU A 70 13.03 6.66 -1.64
N MET A 71 13.59 5.58 -2.18
CA MET A 71 13.05 4.23 -2.07
C MET A 71 14.18 3.22 -1.82
N PRO A 72 13.93 2.11 -1.08
CA PRO A 72 14.94 1.07 -0.88
C PRO A 72 15.32 0.40 -2.20
N ARG A 73 16.62 0.29 -2.50
CA ARG A 73 17.11 -0.35 -3.73
C ARG A 73 16.63 -1.80 -3.90
N THR A 74 16.32 -2.49 -2.79
CA THR A 74 15.73 -3.84 -2.81
C THR A 74 14.37 -3.92 -3.52
N VAL A 75 13.68 -2.79 -3.71
CA VAL A 75 12.39 -2.76 -4.40
C VAL A 75 12.43 -2.13 -5.81
N GLU A 76 13.61 -1.73 -6.29
CA GLU A 76 13.81 -1.08 -7.59
C GLU A 76 13.22 -1.88 -8.76
N SER A 77 13.32 -3.22 -8.71
CA SER A 77 12.81 -4.09 -9.77
C SER A 77 11.29 -4.26 -9.81
N TYR A 78 10.55 -3.75 -8.82
CA TYR A 78 9.09 -3.91 -8.75
C TYR A 78 8.30 -2.79 -9.42
N ASP A 79 8.96 -1.72 -9.89
CA ASP A 79 8.31 -0.57 -10.53
C ASP A 79 7.11 -0.08 -9.69
N LEU A 80 7.42 0.29 -8.44
CA LEU A 80 6.44 0.71 -7.45
C LEU A 80 6.00 2.15 -7.68
N ARG A 81 4.72 2.40 -7.40
CA ARG A 81 4.12 3.74 -7.32
C ARG A 81 3.35 3.90 -6.01
N CYS A 82 3.13 5.14 -5.60
CA CYS A 82 2.19 5.46 -4.53
C CYS A 82 0.80 4.89 -4.88
N TRP A 83 0.36 3.89 -4.11
CA TRP A 83 -0.91 3.22 -4.38
C TRP A 83 -2.06 3.80 -3.56
N MET A 84 -1.99 3.77 -2.23
CA MET A 84 -3.05 4.34 -1.40
C MET A 84 -2.57 4.56 0.03
N LEU A 85 -3.13 5.54 0.73
CA LEU A 85 -2.86 5.72 2.15
C LEU A 85 -3.57 4.65 2.99
N VAL A 86 -2.91 4.21 4.05
CA VAL A 86 -3.45 3.22 4.98
C VAL A 86 -4.78 3.67 5.59
N ASN A 87 -4.95 4.95 5.94
CA ASN A 87 -6.22 5.45 6.48
C ASN A 87 -7.38 5.39 5.47
N GLN A 88 -7.12 5.61 4.18
CA GLN A 88 -8.13 5.52 3.13
C GLN A 88 -8.54 4.06 2.93
N LEU A 89 -7.57 3.13 2.92
CA LEU A 89 -7.83 1.70 2.88
C LEU A 89 -8.62 1.24 4.12
N GLY A 90 -8.24 1.72 5.30
CA GLY A 90 -8.96 1.46 6.55
C GLY A 90 -10.39 1.99 6.53
N TYR A 91 -10.66 3.12 5.87
CA TYR A 91 -12.01 3.64 5.67
C TYR A 91 -12.84 2.71 4.77
N ILE A 92 -12.29 2.30 3.63
CA ILE A 92 -12.96 1.35 2.71
C ILE A 92 -13.26 0.03 3.44
N LEU A 93 -12.31 -0.51 4.22
CA LEU A 93 -12.53 -1.75 4.99
C LEU A 93 -13.63 -1.63 6.03
N LYS A 94 -13.76 -0.49 6.72
CA LYS A 94 -14.84 -0.29 7.70
C LYS A 94 -16.20 -0.29 7.02
N ASN A 95 -16.31 0.28 5.82
CA ASN A 95 -17.56 0.28 5.05
C ASN A 95 -17.90 -1.11 4.48
N LYS A 96 -16.91 -1.99 4.28
CA LYS A 96 -17.11 -3.41 3.88
C LYS A 96 -18.02 -4.17 4.84
N ILE A 97 -17.84 -3.94 6.14
CA ILE A 97 -18.57 -4.66 7.21
C ILE A 97 -20.07 -4.32 7.17
N GLY A 98 -20.43 -3.14 6.65
CA GLY A 98 -21.83 -2.73 6.47
C GLY A 98 -22.50 -3.28 5.19
N SER A 99 -21.73 -3.65 4.15
CA SER A 99 -22.24 -3.99 2.82
C SER A 99 -22.20 -5.48 2.48
N GLY A 100 -21.45 -6.31 3.23
CA GLY A 100 -21.26 -7.73 2.92
C GLY A 100 -20.39 -7.99 1.68
N GLY A 101 -19.64 -6.99 1.22
CA GLY A 101 -18.81 -7.07 0.02
C GLY A 101 -17.59 -8.00 0.16
N GLY A 102 -17.37 -8.87 -0.84
CA GLY A 102 -16.16 -9.69 -0.96
C GLY A 102 -14.95 -8.93 -1.48
N VAL A 103 -13.91 -9.65 -1.91
CA VAL A 103 -12.66 -9.06 -2.47
C VAL A 103 -12.94 -8.15 -3.67
N LYS A 104 -13.81 -8.61 -4.58
CA LYS A 104 -14.22 -7.82 -5.76
C LYS A 104 -14.79 -6.44 -5.40
N TRP A 105 -15.65 -6.37 -4.38
CA TRP A 105 -16.21 -5.09 -3.91
C TRP A 105 -15.10 -4.16 -3.42
N PHE A 106 -14.11 -4.69 -2.70
CA PHE A 106 -12.99 -3.88 -2.23
C PHE A 106 -12.16 -3.30 -3.38
N VAL A 107 -11.89 -4.12 -4.40
CA VAL A 107 -11.21 -3.68 -5.64
C VAL A 107 -12.01 -2.57 -6.32
N ASP A 108 -13.33 -2.72 -6.46
CA ASP A 108 -14.20 -1.72 -7.08
C ASP A 108 -14.19 -0.38 -6.32
N GLU A 109 -14.16 -0.41 -4.99
CA GLU A 109 -14.09 0.81 -4.15
C GLU A 109 -12.72 1.48 -4.22
N VAL A 110 -11.63 0.71 -4.21
CA VAL A 110 -10.28 1.24 -4.39
C VAL A 110 -10.15 1.91 -5.76
N ASN A 111 -10.60 1.24 -6.83
CA ASN A 111 -10.56 1.80 -8.18
C ASN A 111 -11.38 3.08 -8.28
N TYR A 112 -12.59 3.10 -7.70
CA TYR A 112 -13.40 4.30 -7.67
C TYR A 112 -12.70 5.45 -6.95
N TYR A 113 -12.13 5.20 -5.77
CA TYR A 113 -11.42 6.21 -5.02
C TYR A 113 -10.25 6.77 -5.83
N ARG A 114 -9.42 5.89 -6.42
CA ARG A 114 -8.26 6.31 -7.23
C ARG A 114 -8.64 7.13 -8.45
N GLU A 115 -9.80 6.87 -9.05
CA GLU A 115 -10.29 7.62 -10.22
C GLU A 115 -10.96 8.95 -9.86
N ASN A 116 -11.59 9.04 -8.68
CA ASN A 116 -12.48 10.15 -8.33
C ASN A 116 -12.00 11.00 -7.15
N ASP A 117 -10.93 10.59 -6.46
CA ASP A 117 -10.43 11.13 -5.19
C ASP A 117 -11.53 11.36 -4.15
N ARG A 118 -12.49 10.43 -4.08
CA ARG A 118 -13.59 10.44 -3.11
C ARG A 118 -14.11 9.03 -2.86
N PHE A 119 -14.65 8.81 -1.68
CA PHE A 119 -15.34 7.57 -1.34
C PHE A 119 -16.75 7.53 -1.96
N ARG A 120 -17.25 6.34 -2.30
CA ARG A 120 -18.67 6.19 -2.62
C ARG A 120 -19.51 6.35 -1.35
N SER A 121 -20.58 7.12 -1.47
CA SER A 121 -21.61 7.36 -0.45
C SER A 121 -22.65 6.26 -0.42
#